data_AF-A0A8J7EED7-F1
#
_entry.id   AF-A0A8J7EED7-F1
#
_cell.length_a   1.000
_cell.length_b   1.000
_cell.length_c   1.000
_cell.angle_alpha   90.00
_cell.angle_beta   90.00
_cell.angle_gamma   90.00
#
_symmetry.space_group_name_H-M   'P 1'
#
loop_
_entity.id
_entity.type
_entity.pdbx_description
1 polymer ?
#
loop_
_entity_poly.entity_id
_entity_poly.type
_entity_poly.pdbx_seq_one_letter_code
_entity_poly.pdbx_strand_id
1 'polypeptide(L)'
;MSYLYHRVPAHLTGSVLYPLNTLKQKFPAIYTAHAAKYVGRETLTQQIVPPLGCLWNDALHFSPVHPNSIYQGLLAAGFEPQPMQWFEAEPLALNFNRTNTAIFLHPPKEYLDFTKLADAFAPFDYALLSELSELPEATLAYYRASRESGQSPLLFHRIPHILYRGSLHVKDMTLIRIP
;
A
#
# COMPACT_ATOMS: atom_id res chain seq x y z
N MET A 1 -1.13 -19.62 5.36
CA MET A 1 -0.02 -18.79 4.83
C MET A 1 -0.57 -17.40 4.58
N SER A 2 0.17 -16.36 4.92
CA SER A 2 -0.26 -14.97 4.72
C SER A 2 0.62 -14.33 3.65
N TYR A 3 -0.01 -13.68 2.68
CA TYR A 3 0.67 -12.99 1.59
C TYR A 3 0.42 -11.49 1.68
N LEU A 4 1.34 -10.73 1.09
CA LEU A 4 1.25 -9.29 0.95
C LEU A 4 1.22 -8.93 -0.54
N TYR A 5 0.50 -7.87 -0.87
CA TYR A 5 0.23 -7.52 -2.27
C TYR A 5 0.73 -6.13 -2.60
N HIS A 6 1.52 -6.03 -3.65
CA HIS A 6 1.95 -4.75 -4.21
C HIS A 6 1.45 -4.64 -5.63
N ARG A 7 0.67 -3.60 -5.93
CA ARG A 7 0.19 -3.37 -7.30
C ARG A 7 1.38 -3.18 -8.24
N VAL A 8 1.39 -3.86 -9.37
CA VAL A 8 2.45 -3.70 -10.37
C VAL A 8 2.44 -2.24 -10.87
N PRO A 9 3.56 -1.51 -10.80
CA PRO A 9 3.64 -0.15 -11.32
C PRO A 9 3.33 -0.12 -12.82
N ALA A 10 2.61 0.92 -13.26
CA ALA A 10 2.45 1.17 -14.69
C ALA A 10 3.83 1.36 -15.34
N HIS A 11 4.06 0.71 -16.48
CA HIS A 11 5.34 0.75 -17.20
C HIS A 11 6.56 0.31 -16.35
N LEU A 12 6.39 -0.74 -15.54
CA LEU A 12 7.47 -1.32 -14.75
C LEU A 12 8.75 -1.50 -15.61
N THR A 13 9.83 -0.89 -15.15
CA THR A 13 11.15 -0.93 -15.79
C THR A 13 12.15 -1.54 -14.82
N GLY A 14 13.00 -2.45 -15.31
CA GLY A 14 13.99 -3.15 -14.50
C GLY A 14 13.40 -4.31 -13.69
N SER A 15 14.17 -4.79 -12.72
CA SER A 15 13.88 -6.02 -11.96
C SER A 15 13.80 -5.80 -10.44
N VAL A 16 13.76 -4.56 -9.98
CA VAL A 16 13.77 -4.19 -8.55
C VAL A 16 12.69 -3.16 -8.26
N LEU A 17 11.88 -3.43 -7.24
CA LEU A 17 11.02 -2.42 -6.62
C LEU A 17 11.86 -1.60 -5.63
N TYR A 18 11.90 -0.30 -5.88
CA TYR A 18 12.60 0.68 -5.05
C TYR A 18 11.61 1.57 -4.32
N PRO A 19 11.89 1.96 -3.06
CA PRO A 19 11.21 3.08 -2.42
C PRO A 19 11.34 4.36 -3.23
N LEU A 20 10.38 5.26 -3.07
CA LEU A 20 10.29 6.47 -3.89
C LEU A 20 11.51 7.39 -3.70
N ASN A 21 12.05 7.53 -2.49
CA ASN A 21 13.30 8.28 -2.30
C ASN A 21 14.51 7.64 -2.98
N THR A 22 14.57 6.31 -3.03
CA THR A 22 15.62 5.60 -3.78
C THR A 22 15.47 5.83 -5.29
N LEU A 23 14.23 5.83 -5.81
CA LEU A 23 13.96 6.21 -7.20
C LEU A 23 14.38 7.66 -7.49
N LYS A 24 14.15 8.59 -6.55
CA LYS A 24 14.55 10.00 -6.70
C LYS A 24 16.04 10.15 -6.99
N GLN A 25 16.86 9.31 -6.35
CA GLN A 25 18.31 9.32 -6.50
C GLN A 25 18.79 8.56 -7.75
N LYS A 26 18.23 7.37 -8.01
CA LYS A 26 18.70 6.47 -9.08
C LYS A 26 18.06 6.74 -10.44
N PHE A 27 16.77 7.06 -10.46
CA PHE A 27 15.96 7.19 -11.67
C PHE A 27 14.98 8.38 -11.56
N PRO A 28 15.47 9.63 -11.62
CA PRO A 28 14.65 10.82 -11.36
C PRO A 28 13.40 10.95 -12.23
N ALA A 29 13.46 10.53 -13.50
CA ALA A 29 12.30 10.54 -14.39
C ALA A 29 11.19 9.58 -13.93
N ILE A 30 11.55 8.38 -13.48
CA ILE A 30 10.63 7.38 -12.91
C ILE A 30 10.04 7.91 -11.60
N TYR A 31 10.86 8.53 -10.75
CA TYR A 31 10.40 9.19 -9.53
C TYR A 31 9.32 10.23 -9.82
N THR A 32 9.54 11.15 -10.77
CA THR A 32 8.60 12.22 -11.08
C THR A 32 7.23 11.67 -11.48
N ALA A 33 7.18 10.62 -12.31
CA ALA A 33 5.94 9.97 -12.71
C ALA A 33 5.19 9.35 -11.51
N HIS A 34 5.89 8.66 -10.61
CA HIS A 34 5.26 8.03 -9.44
C HIS A 34 4.96 8.99 -8.29
N ALA A 35 5.69 10.10 -8.18
CA ALA A 35 5.49 11.13 -7.17
C ALA A 35 4.26 12.01 -7.47
N ALA A 36 3.81 12.08 -8.74
CA ALA A 36 2.66 12.89 -9.17
C ALA A 36 1.37 12.59 -8.38
N LYS A 37 1.19 11.36 -7.90
CA LYS A 37 0.02 10.99 -7.05
C LYS A 37 -0.01 11.69 -5.70
N TYR A 38 1.10 12.29 -5.26
CA TYR A 38 1.22 13.04 -4.01
C TYR A 38 1.08 14.55 -4.19
N VAL A 39 0.79 15.05 -5.40
CA VAL A 39 0.47 16.47 -5.60
C VAL A 39 -0.74 16.83 -4.74
N GLY A 40 -0.62 17.90 -3.95
CA GLY A 40 -1.61 18.31 -2.94
C GLY A 40 -1.56 17.51 -1.63
N ARG A 41 -0.63 16.56 -1.48
CA ARG A 41 -0.38 15.73 -0.30
C ARG A 41 1.12 15.57 -0.04
N GLU A 42 1.91 16.58 -0.38
CA GLU A 42 3.38 16.54 -0.34
C GLU A 42 3.89 16.28 1.07
N THR A 43 3.20 16.82 2.08
CA THR A 43 3.52 16.63 3.51
C THR A 43 3.46 15.16 3.94
N LEU A 44 2.64 14.32 3.30
CA LEU A 44 2.57 12.89 3.57
C LEU A 44 3.90 12.20 3.28
N THR A 45 4.60 12.63 2.22
CA THR A 45 5.90 12.04 1.85
C THR A 45 7.01 12.32 2.86
N GLN A 46 6.82 13.33 3.72
CA GLN A 46 7.77 13.72 4.75
C GLN A 46 7.41 13.16 6.13
N GLN A 47 6.36 12.35 6.24
CA GLN A 47 5.97 11.74 7.51
C GLN A 47 6.95 10.65 7.92
N ILE A 48 7.28 10.60 9.19
CA ILE A 48 8.10 9.54 9.76
C ILE A 48 7.21 8.32 10.02
N VAL A 49 7.71 7.14 9.66
CA VAL A 49 7.19 5.84 10.09
C VAL A 49 7.91 5.47 11.38
N PRO A 50 7.33 5.69 12.57
CA PRO A 50 8.06 5.63 13.83
C PRO A 50 8.74 4.29 14.10
N PRO A 51 8.11 3.11 13.86
CA PRO A 51 8.78 1.83 14.09
C PRO A 51 10.03 1.60 13.23
N LEU A 52 10.16 2.30 12.09
CA LEU A 52 11.25 2.12 11.13
C LEU A 52 12.27 3.26 11.15
N GLY A 53 11.94 4.39 11.79
CA GLY A 53 12.78 5.59 11.81
C GLY A 53 13.11 6.10 10.40
N CYS A 54 12.21 5.93 9.43
CA CYS A 54 12.38 6.38 8.05
C CYS A 54 11.17 7.20 7.60
N LEU A 55 11.27 7.84 6.43
CA LEU A 55 10.14 8.56 5.86
C LEU A 55 9.13 7.59 5.22
N TRP A 56 7.89 8.05 5.06
CA TRP A 56 6.81 7.34 4.38
C TRP A 56 7.22 6.86 2.98
N ASN A 57 8.01 7.68 2.28
CA ASN A 57 8.49 7.43 0.93
C ASN A 57 9.85 6.68 0.87
N ASP A 58 10.41 6.29 2.03
CA ASP A 58 11.51 5.32 2.16
C ASP A 58 11.01 3.87 2.30
N ALA A 59 9.70 3.66 2.36
CA ALA A 59 9.09 2.33 2.42
C ALA A 59 8.36 1.97 1.12
N LEU A 60 8.44 0.70 0.73
CA LEU A 60 7.50 0.06 -0.17
C LEU A 60 6.19 -0.19 0.59
N HIS A 61 5.06 0.00 -0.08
CA HIS A 61 3.73 -0.15 0.52
C HIS A 61 3.05 -1.39 -0.03
N PHE A 62 2.69 -2.30 0.86
CA PHE A 62 1.94 -3.50 0.55
C PHE A 62 0.57 -3.46 1.21
N SER A 63 -0.41 -4.09 0.58
CA SER A 63 -1.69 -4.40 1.20
C SER A 63 -1.64 -5.82 1.78
N PRO A 64 -2.13 -6.04 3.01
CA PRO A 64 -2.43 -7.38 3.51
C PRO A 64 -3.72 -7.96 2.90
N VAL A 65 -4.56 -7.11 2.30
CA VAL A 65 -5.83 -7.51 1.70
C VAL A 65 -5.61 -8.05 0.29
N HIS A 66 -6.16 -9.22 0.00
CA HIS A 66 -6.06 -9.83 -1.33
C HIS A 66 -6.70 -8.90 -2.39
N PRO A 67 -6.04 -8.66 -3.54
CA PRO A 67 -6.50 -7.68 -4.52
C PRO A 67 -7.83 -8.04 -5.19
N ASN A 68 -8.18 -9.33 -5.26
CA ASN A 68 -9.53 -9.74 -5.64
C ASN A 68 -10.61 -9.21 -4.68
N SER A 69 -10.37 -9.15 -3.37
CA SER A 69 -11.34 -8.61 -2.42
C SER A 69 -11.59 -7.12 -2.69
N ILE A 70 -10.53 -6.36 -2.98
CA ILE A 70 -10.63 -4.95 -3.40
C ILE A 70 -11.45 -4.83 -4.70
N TYR A 71 -11.15 -5.67 -5.70
CA TYR A 71 -11.88 -5.70 -6.97
C TYR A 71 -13.38 -5.99 -6.79
N GLN A 72 -13.71 -7.03 -6.00
CA GLN A 72 -15.10 -7.37 -5.69
C GLN A 72 -15.80 -6.26 -4.92
N GLY A 73 -15.10 -5.58 -4.00
CA GLY A 73 -15.63 -4.43 -3.28
C GLY A 73 -15.98 -3.26 -4.20
N LEU A 74 -15.14 -2.98 -5.19
CA LEU A 74 -15.40 -1.95 -6.21
C LEU A 74 -16.60 -2.33 -7.10
N LEU A 75 -16.66 -3.58 -7.58
CA LEU A 75 -17.78 -4.08 -8.36
C LEU A 75 -19.10 -3.98 -7.59
N ALA A 76 -19.10 -4.42 -6.33
CA ALA A 76 -20.28 -4.37 -5.46
C ALA A 76 -20.76 -2.93 -5.19
N ALA A 77 -19.85 -1.95 -5.23
CA ALA A 77 -20.17 -0.53 -5.15
C ALA A 77 -20.61 0.08 -6.50
N GLY A 78 -20.67 -0.70 -7.58
CA GLY A 78 -21.14 -0.26 -8.90
C GLY A 78 -20.08 0.41 -9.77
N PHE A 79 -18.79 0.20 -9.48
CA PHE A 79 -17.70 0.61 -10.36
C PHE A 79 -17.38 -0.48 -11.40
N GLU A 80 -16.69 -0.09 -12.47
CA GLU A 80 -16.12 -1.00 -13.48
C GLU A 80 -14.58 -0.98 -13.38
N PRO A 81 -14.01 -1.63 -12.36
CA PRO A 81 -12.56 -1.71 -12.19
C PRO A 81 -11.91 -2.39 -13.40
N GLN A 82 -10.79 -1.84 -13.84
CA GLN A 82 -9.99 -2.41 -14.92
C GLN A 82 -9.09 -3.54 -14.40
N PRO A 83 -8.71 -4.51 -15.26
CA PRO A 83 -7.77 -5.55 -14.91
C PRO A 83 -6.46 -5.00 -14.33
N MET A 84 -5.99 -5.61 -13.25
CA MET A 84 -4.76 -5.19 -12.56
C MET A 84 -3.82 -6.36 -12.31
N GLN A 85 -2.53 -6.10 -12.44
CA GLN A 85 -1.48 -7.03 -12.06
C GLN A 85 -0.92 -6.67 -10.69
N TRP A 86 -0.55 -7.70 -9.93
CA TRP A 86 -0.04 -7.58 -8.57
C TRP A 86 1.14 -8.50 -8.36
N PHE A 87 2.08 -8.06 -7.54
CA PHE A 87 3.07 -8.92 -6.92
C PHE A 87 2.50 -9.46 -5.62
N GLU A 88 2.48 -10.78 -5.51
CA GLU A 88 2.21 -11.53 -4.29
C GLU A 88 3.55 -11.87 -3.63
N ALA A 89 3.72 -11.37 -2.41
CA ALA A 89 4.94 -11.43 -1.63
C ALA A 89 4.72 -12.34 -0.42
N GLU A 90 5.54 -13.38 -0.28
CA GLU A 90 5.58 -14.20 0.92
C GLU A 90 6.52 -13.55 1.97
N PRO A 91 6.00 -13.00 3.08
CA PRO A 91 6.78 -12.14 3.96
C PRO A 91 7.99 -12.83 4.59
N LEU A 92 7.84 -14.10 4.99
CA LEU A 92 8.92 -14.85 5.62
C LEU A 92 10.03 -15.19 4.61
N ALA A 93 9.67 -15.58 3.39
CA ALA A 93 10.64 -15.85 2.32
C ALA A 93 11.44 -14.60 1.92
N LEU A 94 10.80 -13.43 2.00
CA LEU A 94 11.41 -12.13 1.69
C LEU A 94 12.02 -11.42 2.90
N ASN A 95 12.13 -12.10 4.04
CA ASN A 95 12.76 -11.61 5.26
C ASN A 95 12.11 -10.32 5.82
N PHE A 96 10.79 -10.20 5.73
CA PHE A 96 10.03 -9.18 6.45
C PHE A 96 10.11 -9.47 7.95
N ASN A 97 10.54 -8.49 8.73
CA ASN A 97 10.70 -8.61 10.17
C ASN A 97 10.53 -7.24 10.87
N ARG A 98 10.57 -7.24 12.19
CA ARG A 98 10.34 -6.03 13.02
C ARG A 98 11.33 -4.88 12.78
N THR A 99 12.48 -5.13 12.17
CA THR A 99 13.50 -4.09 11.95
C THR A 99 13.35 -3.40 10.59
N ASN A 100 12.70 -4.04 9.62
CA ASN A 100 12.51 -3.52 8.27
C ASN A 100 11.05 -3.37 7.87
N THR A 101 10.10 -3.77 8.73
CA THR A 101 8.67 -3.76 8.42
C THR A 101 7.86 -3.14 9.57
N ALA A 102 6.85 -2.35 9.20
CA ALA A 102 5.85 -1.79 10.12
C ALA A 102 4.44 -1.96 9.55
N ILE A 103 3.44 -1.87 10.43
CA ILE A 103 2.02 -1.89 10.07
C ILE A 103 1.49 -0.47 10.23
N PHE A 104 0.76 0.01 9.23
CA PHE A 104 -0.06 1.21 9.31
C PHE A 104 -1.53 0.79 9.32
N LEU A 105 -2.21 1.00 10.44
CA LEU A 105 -3.56 0.46 10.70
C LEU A 105 -4.68 1.27 10.05
N HIS A 106 -4.37 2.43 9.46
CA HIS A 106 -5.32 3.35 8.85
C HIS A 106 -6.52 3.68 9.77
N PRO A 107 -6.32 4.51 10.82
CA PRO A 107 -7.31 4.73 11.87
C PRO A 107 -8.65 5.27 11.31
N PRO A 108 -9.78 4.98 11.99
CA PRO A 108 -11.13 5.30 11.51
C PRO A 108 -11.47 6.79 11.58
N LYS A 109 -10.78 7.58 12.40
CA LYS A 109 -10.92 9.04 12.40
C LYS A 109 -10.10 9.60 11.26
N GLU A 110 -10.71 10.50 10.48
CA GLU A 110 -10.07 11.32 9.44
C GLU A 110 -9.01 12.23 10.05
N TYR A 111 -7.91 11.65 10.54
CA TYR A 111 -6.76 12.41 10.94
C TYR A 111 -6.02 12.82 9.66
N LEU A 112 -6.52 13.88 9.04
CA LEU A 112 -5.67 14.84 8.32
C LEU A 112 -4.67 15.52 9.28
N ASP A 113 -4.82 15.30 10.59
CA ASP A 113 -3.84 15.66 11.60
C ASP A 113 -2.71 14.61 11.68
N PHE A 114 -1.69 14.81 10.85
CA PHE A 114 -0.49 14.01 10.82
C PHE A 114 0.29 14.00 12.15
N THR A 115 -0.02 14.88 13.10
CA THR A 115 0.63 14.88 14.42
C THR A 115 0.19 13.70 15.30
N LYS A 116 -0.95 13.07 14.98
CA LYS A 116 -1.49 11.89 15.68
C LYS A 116 -1.24 10.58 14.93
N LEU A 117 -0.43 10.60 13.87
CA LEU A 117 -0.16 9.41 13.07
C LEU A 117 0.65 8.36 13.84
N ALA A 118 1.36 8.72 14.92
CA ALA A 118 2.17 7.79 15.69
C ALA A 118 1.35 6.58 16.19
N ASP A 119 0.14 6.82 16.69
CA ASP A 119 -0.77 5.77 17.18
C ASP A 119 -1.38 4.92 16.06
N ALA A 120 -1.23 5.35 14.80
CA ALA A 120 -1.66 4.60 13.63
C ALA A 120 -0.65 3.52 13.20
N PHE A 121 0.55 3.48 13.81
CA PHE A 121 1.58 2.51 13.50
C PHE A 121 1.70 1.44 14.58
N ALA A 122 1.94 0.22 14.13
CA ALA A 122 2.32 -0.90 14.98
C ALA A 122 3.63 -1.55 14.47
N PRO A 123 4.45 -2.13 15.36
CA PRO A 123 5.54 -3.01 14.95
C PRO A 123 5.01 -4.16 14.10
N PHE A 124 5.82 -4.65 13.16
CA PHE A 124 5.42 -5.81 12.37
C PHE A 124 5.25 -7.06 13.24
N ASP A 125 4.11 -7.71 13.06
CA ASP A 125 3.83 -9.01 13.63
C ASP A 125 3.18 -9.88 12.55
N TYR A 126 3.83 -11.00 12.25
CA TYR A 126 3.35 -11.92 11.21
C TYR A 126 1.99 -12.53 11.59
N ALA A 127 1.72 -12.73 12.88
CA ALA A 127 0.46 -13.30 13.35
C ALA A 127 -0.75 -12.42 12.99
N LEU A 128 -0.56 -11.10 13.00
CA LEU A 128 -1.61 -10.11 12.70
C LEU A 128 -1.99 -10.07 11.21
N LEU A 129 -1.18 -10.63 10.31
CA LEU A 129 -1.45 -10.52 8.87
C LEU A 129 -2.76 -11.21 8.47
N SER A 130 -3.13 -12.30 9.15
CA SER A 130 -4.40 -12.99 8.91
C SER A 130 -5.61 -12.17 9.32
N GLU A 131 -5.50 -11.37 10.38
CA GLU A 131 -6.57 -10.49 10.85
C GLU A 131 -6.72 -9.27 9.93
N LEU A 132 -5.61 -8.80 9.35
CA LEU A 132 -5.56 -7.64 8.49
C LEU A 132 -5.87 -7.96 7.01
N SER A 133 -6.04 -9.22 6.64
CA SER A 133 -6.24 -9.62 5.23
C SER A 133 -7.66 -9.45 4.72
N GLU A 134 -8.62 -9.21 5.61
CA GLU A 134 -10.01 -8.95 5.23
C GLU A 134 -10.20 -7.50 4.80
N LEU A 135 -11.02 -7.30 3.75
CA LEU A 135 -11.35 -5.96 3.29
C LEU A 135 -12.22 -5.26 4.34
N PRO A 136 -11.80 -4.10 4.89
CA PRO A 136 -12.56 -3.44 5.94
C PRO A 136 -13.93 -2.96 5.45
N GLU A 137 -14.98 -3.14 6.27
CA GLU A 137 -16.33 -2.61 5.99
C GLU A 137 -16.31 -1.09 5.79
N ALA A 138 -15.43 -0.39 6.51
CA ALA A 138 -15.23 1.04 6.38
C ALA A 138 -14.71 1.44 4.98
N THR A 139 -13.97 0.57 4.30
CA THR A 139 -13.54 0.73 2.89
C THR A 139 -14.71 0.49 1.94
N LEU A 140 -15.53 -0.55 2.18
CA LEU A 140 -16.73 -0.81 1.38
C LEU A 140 -17.73 0.35 1.44
N ALA A 141 -17.97 0.89 2.64
CA ALA A 141 -18.80 2.08 2.83
C ALA A 141 -18.23 3.30 2.07
N TYR A 142 -16.91 3.49 2.10
CA TYR A 142 -16.24 4.54 1.35
C TYR A 142 -16.42 4.40 -0.18
N TYR A 143 -16.31 3.19 -0.73
CA TYR A 143 -16.55 2.97 -2.15
C TYR A 143 -17.99 3.31 -2.55
N ARG A 144 -18.98 2.89 -1.76
CA ARG A 144 -20.40 3.23 -2.03
C ARG A 144 -20.61 4.75 -2.03
N ALA A 145 -20.12 5.43 -1.01
CA ALA A 145 -20.22 6.90 -0.92
C ALA A 145 -19.49 7.61 -2.08
N SER A 146 -18.33 7.10 -2.50
CA SER A 146 -17.60 7.62 -3.67
C SER A 146 -18.42 7.44 -4.96
N ARG A 147 -19.11 6.31 -5.12
CA ARG A 147 -19.96 6.06 -6.28
C ARG A 147 -21.15 7.01 -6.31
N GLU A 148 -21.85 7.14 -5.19
CA GLU A 148 -23.03 7.99 -5.02
C GLU A 148 -22.71 9.46 -5.30
N SER A 149 -21.50 9.90 -4.92
CA SER A 149 -21.00 11.26 -5.19
C SER A 149 -20.39 11.45 -6.59
N GLY A 150 -20.36 10.41 -7.44
CA GLY A 150 -19.78 10.47 -8.78
C GLY A 150 -18.24 10.61 -8.80
N GLN A 151 -17.56 10.30 -7.69
CA GLN A 151 -16.12 10.40 -7.55
C GLN A 151 -15.41 9.07 -7.82
N SER A 152 -14.19 9.14 -8.35
CA SER A 152 -13.31 7.97 -8.43
C SER A 152 -12.74 7.65 -7.05
N PRO A 153 -12.85 6.39 -6.57
CA PRO A 153 -12.42 6.05 -5.23
C PRO A 153 -10.90 5.89 -5.15
N LEU A 154 -10.32 6.26 -4.02
CA LEU A 154 -8.97 5.86 -3.65
C LEU A 154 -8.97 4.38 -3.27
N LEU A 155 -8.28 3.55 -4.06
CA LEU A 155 -8.32 2.09 -3.90
C LEU A 155 -7.98 1.61 -2.49
N PHE A 156 -6.97 2.21 -1.85
CA PHE A 156 -6.49 1.73 -0.55
C PHE A 156 -7.00 2.53 0.65
N HIS A 157 -8.00 3.39 0.46
CA HIS A 157 -8.53 4.17 1.57
C HIS A 157 -9.17 3.24 2.61
N ARG A 158 -8.79 3.44 3.89
CA ARG A 158 -9.21 2.64 5.05
C ARG A 158 -8.71 1.18 5.05
N ILE A 159 -7.82 0.83 4.14
CA ILE A 159 -7.13 -0.47 4.16
C ILE A 159 -5.83 -0.33 4.98
N PRO A 160 -5.54 -1.26 5.91
CA PRO A 160 -4.23 -1.31 6.56
C PRO A 160 -3.10 -1.50 5.54
N HIS A 161 -1.91 -0.99 5.82
CA HIS A 161 -0.75 -1.15 4.94
C HIS A 161 0.42 -1.77 5.69
N ILE A 162 1.17 -2.61 5.01
CA ILE A 162 2.46 -3.11 5.46
C ILE A 162 3.55 -2.29 4.78
N LEU A 163 4.36 -1.61 5.59
CA LEU A 163 5.40 -0.70 5.15
C LEU A 163 6.74 -1.40 5.28
N TYR A 164 7.41 -1.65 4.16
CA TYR A 164 8.71 -2.33 4.11
C TYR A 164 9.82 -1.35 3.74
N ARG A 165 10.77 -1.13 4.65
CA ARG A 165 11.96 -0.30 4.43
C ARG A 165 13.04 -1.14 3.73
N GLY A 166 13.06 -1.07 2.41
CA GLY A 166 14.04 -1.77 1.59
C GLY A 166 13.65 -1.83 0.13
N SER A 167 14.43 -2.56 -0.67
CA SER A 167 14.14 -2.83 -2.08
C SER A 167 14.04 -4.33 -2.28
N LEU A 168 13.18 -4.76 -3.22
CA LEU A 168 12.92 -6.18 -3.47
C LEU A 168 13.05 -6.50 -4.95
N HIS A 169 13.62 -7.65 -5.28
CA HIS A 169 13.62 -8.10 -6.67
C HIS A 169 12.24 -8.66 -7.04
N VAL A 170 11.73 -8.27 -8.21
CA VAL A 170 10.40 -8.70 -8.67
C VAL A 170 10.32 -10.20 -8.94
N LYS A 171 11.46 -10.85 -9.21
CA LYS A 171 11.56 -12.31 -9.43
C LYS A 171 11.34 -13.12 -8.15
N ASP A 172 11.49 -12.50 -6.97
CA ASP A 172 11.32 -13.16 -5.68
C ASP A 172 9.83 -13.10 -5.23
N MET A 173 8.95 -12.58 -6.08
CA MET A 173 7.51 -12.47 -5.86
C MET A 173 6.73 -13.13 -7.00
N THR A 174 5.53 -13.60 -6.70
CA THR A 174 4.64 -14.21 -7.70
C THR A 174 3.84 -13.11 -8.40
N LEU A 175 3.80 -13.13 -9.73
CA LEU A 175 2.94 -12.24 -10.50
C LEU A 175 1.53 -12.85 -10.61
N ILE A 176 0.53 -12.14 -10.09
CA ILE A 176 -0.88 -12.53 -10.20
C ILE A 176 -1.66 -11.49 -10.99
N ARG A 177 -2.77 -11.91 -11.61
CA ARG A 177 -3.67 -11.05 -12.38
C ARG A 177 -5.08 -11.13 -11.79
N ILE A 178 -5.63 -9.96 -11.48
CA ILE A 178 -7.03 -9.80 -11.11
C ILE A 178 -7.78 -9.25 -12.32
N PRO A 179 -9.02 -9.72 -12.59
CA PRO A 179 -9.87 -9.20 -13.65
C PRO A 179 -10.14 -7.69 -13.55
#